data_AF-A0A7K9DJM1-F1
#
_entry.id   AF-A0A7K9DJM1-F1
#
_cell.length_a   1.000
_cell.length_b   1.000
_cell.length_c   1.000
_cell.angle_alpha   90.00
_cell.angle_beta   90.00
_cell.angle_gamma   90.00
#
_symmetry.space_group_name_H-M   'P 1'
#
loop_
_entity.id
_entity.type
_entity.pdbx_description
1 polymer ?
#
loop_
_entity_poly.entity_id
_entity_poly.type
_entity_poly.pdbx_seq_one_letter_code
_entity_poly.pdbx_strand_id
1 'polypeptide(L)'
;YISTSLFTDSDSFQDLVVKIERPTYQKPFLGGFKNRITGVEFHNAGSQTIPKKRPDKGIQIFCRETQTVFEKNKPQQTKTTTSTQMTKIGLYVSNVTDKLISPGKYLTAEEYHKCRLEAVMVLQKYFRRWHAINVVQNLRESRRLRLAWEAQEGLRKKKEREEKLRREYERKLNPKTKEDFELLYHDLELWRQEEIERINRTLTGAERKAALCGLLEEEAQLIASFGREKLIADEENQQKAIFHFLNKCSQPKRWKAYDRKITEMDTQYTLRARELFEIYRNVSTNGIPEDERTNVLLTLRGAVKEHECKLTQEIVELIDKEVDLMSRKVKECNLEGLRKRICTLFLQYFKTPKYNPEVARILKVPSDPLKLYKNIHFCHSCEDYLPSTKFPIPANSHTIGKCCLCFKLENEAQQRKAFLKYRLILENLRKSEADYEDDSKIIFLVQLHDLQYLIENIWGCQSALSAYSDDLVMVRWDKQHEWSPWNTILLTKDEADAHLKLHNLQEAYEAAFIHRIKYKHTRAKNYFAQIPVMASFLHRSDNWANAN
;
A
#
# COMPACT_ATOMS: atom_id res chain seq x y z
N TYR A 1 28.06 39.20 64.83
CA TYR A 1 29.27 39.12 63.99
C TYR A 1 30.26 38.23 64.70
N ILE A 2 30.92 37.31 63.99
CA ILE A 2 32.02 36.51 64.52
C ILE A 2 33.26 36.88 63.69
N SER A 3 34.37 37.22 64.34
CA SER A 3 35.65 37.39 63.68
C SER A 3 36.27 36.02 63.45
N THR A 4 36.68 35.73 62.23
CA THR A 4 37.36 34.48 61.88
C THR A 4 38.61 34.83 61.09
N SER A 5 39.77 34.42 61.61
CA SER A 5 41.08 34.63 60.99
C SER A 5 41.29 33.56 59.92
N LEU A 6 41.48 34.00 58.67
CA LEU A 6 41.83 33.11 57.57
C LEU A 6 43.32 33.28 57.26
N PHE A 7 44.00 32.14 57.13
CA PHE A 7 45.41 32.07 56.73
C PHE A 7 45.46 32.10 55.20
N THR A 8 46.07 33.13 54.61
CA THR A 8 46.29 33.20 53.16
C THR A 8 47.69 32.71 52.81
N ASP A 9 47.91 32.27 51.57
CA ASP A 9 49.19 31.69 51.07
C ASP A 9 50.42 32.64 51.14
N SER A 10 50.26 33.84 51.70
CA SER A 10 51.27 34.89 51.84
C SER A 10 51.61 35.19 53.32
N ASP A 11 51.60 34.17 54.19
CA ASP A 11 51.99 34.22 55.62
C ASP A 11 51.43 35.42 56.42
N SER A 12 50.22 35.85 56.07
CA SER A 12 49.51 36.95 56.74
C SER A 12 48.13 36.50 57.19
N PHE A 13 47.77 36.80 58.44
CA PHE A 13 46.41 36.56 58.94
C PHE A 13 45.49 37.69 58.52
N GLN A 14 44.41 37.35 57.82
CA GLN A 14 43.37 38.32 57.46
C GLN A 14 42.13 38.06 58.34
N ASP A 15 41.79 39.03 59.19
CA ASP A 15 40.60 38.95 60.03
C ASP A 15 39.36 39.26 59.20
N LEU A 16 38.56 38.23 58.91
CA LEU A 16 37.29 38.37 58.23
C LEU A 16 36.17 38.47 59.26
N VAL A 17 35.50 39.61 59.27
CA VAL A 17 34.31 39.83 60.10
C VAL A 17 33.12 39.19 59.40
N VAL A 18 32.73 38.00 59.83
CA VAL A 18 31.57 37.28 59.29
C VAL A 18 30.30 37.79 59.98
N LYS A 19 29.43 38.43 59.21
CA LYS A 19 28.08 38.81 59.65
C LYS A 19 27.18 37.58 59.64
N ILE A 20 26.90 37.02 60.81
CA ILE A 20 25.84 36.02 60.96
C ILE A 20 24.50 36.75 60.98
N GLU A 21 23.78 36.68 59.87
CA GLU A 21 22.39 37.13 59.81
C GLU A 21 21.49 35.98 60.23
N ARG A 22 20.71 36.18 61.30
CA ARG A 22 19.63 35.25 61.64
C ARG A 22 18.46 35.56 60.69
N PRO A 23 18.06 34.61 59.83
CA PRO A 23 16.93 34.84 58.94
C PRO A 23 15.66 35.07 59.77
N THR A 24 14.88 36.08 59.40
CA THR A 24 13.59 36.42 60.04
C THR A 24 12.42 35.56 59.53
N TYR A 25 12.67 34.65 58.60
CA TYR A 25 11.67 33.77 58.00
C TYR A 25 11.88 32.31 58.40
N GLN A 26 10.77 31.57 58.52
CA GLN A 26 10.80 30.14 58.75
C GLN A 26 11.01 29.42 57.41
N LYS A 27 12.03 28.56 57.35
CA LYS A 27 12.39 27.85 56.12
C LYS A 27 11.38 26.73 55.83
N PRO A 28 10.85 26.61 54.61
CA PRO A 28 9.93 25.53 54.26
C PRO A 28 10.62 24.16 54.28
N PHE A 29 9.91 23.12 54.73
CA PHE A 29 10.41 21.75 54.77
C PHE A 29 10.36 21.10 53.39
N LEU A 30 11.47 21.21 52.65
CA LEU A 30 11.63 20.66 51.29
C LEU A 30 12.27 19.25 51.28
N GLY A 31 12.33 18.59 52.44
CA GLY A 31 12.91 17.25 52.61
C GLY A 31 13.94 17.17 53.73
N GLY A 32 13.96 16.01 54.40
CA GLY A 32 14.79 15.73 55.57
C GLY A 32 14.05 14.85 56.59
N PHE A 33 14.40 14.99 57.87
CA PHE A 33 13.81 14.21 58.96
C PHE A 33 13.09 15.11 59.97
N LYS A 34 11.92 14.71 60.44
CA LYS A 34 11.20 15.38 61.53
C LYS A 34 11.16 14.50 62.76
N ASN A 35 11.62 15.01 63.89
CA ASN A 35 11.49 14.30 65.15
C ASN A 35 10.02 14.34 65.60
N ARG A 36 9.40 13.17 65.77
CA ARG A 36 7.98 13.04 66.13
C ARG A 36 7.64 13.57 67.53
N ILE A 37 8.59 13.57 68.45
CA ILE A 37 8.37 13.93 69.86
C ILE A 37 8.67 15.41 70.09
N THR A 38 9.83 15.88 69.62
CA THR A 38 10.24 17.29 69.82
C THR A 38 9.75 18.23 68.73
N GLY A 39 9.23 17.70 67.61
CA GLY A 39 8.76 18.48 66.47
C GLY A 39 9.87 19.15 65.64
N VAL A 40 11.13 19.00 66.04
CA VAL A 40 12.28 19.64 65.36
C VAL A 40 12.51 19.03 63.98
N GLU A 41 12.68 19.90 62.99
CA GLU A 41 12.87 19.55 61.58
C GLU A 41 14.35 19.67 61.20
N PHE A 42 14.93 18.58 60.69
CA PHE A 42 16.29 18.52 60.16
C PHE A 42 16.20 18.53 58.64
N HIS A 43 16.70 19.59 58.00
CA HIS A 43 16.64 19.75 56.55
C HIS A 43 17.88 19.18 55.84
N ASN A 44 17.70 18.56 54.67
CA ASN A 44 18.79 18.04 53.83
C ASN A 44 19.81 19.12 53.44
N ALA A 45 21.10 18.77 53.32
CA ALA A 45 22.21 19.69 53.06
C ALA A 45 22.01 20.60 51.85
N GLY A 46 21.46 20.07 50.74
CA GLY A 46 21.19 20.84 49.52
C GLY A 46 20.15 21.95 49.66
N SER A 47 19.39 21.99 50.75
CA SER A 47 18.45 23.06 51.06
C SER A 47 19.06 24.17 51.92
N GLN A 48 20.25 23.97 52.52
CA GLN A 48 20.82 24.84 53.55
C GLN A 48 21.54 26.07 52.98
N THR A 49 21.98 26.02 51.72
CA THR A 49 22.64 27.15 51.03
C THR A 49 21.75 27.74 49.96
N ILE A 50 21.76 29.06 49.80
CA ILE A 50 21.10 29.73 48.68
C ILE A 50 21.82 29.31 47.38
N PRO A 51 21.14 28.65 46.42
CA PRO A 51 21.79 28.27 45.17
C PRO A 51 22.20 29.52 44.37
N LYS A 52 23.35 29.47 43.69
CA LYS A 52 23.81 30.55 42.80
C LYS A 52 22.71 30.86 41.78
N LYS A 53 22.21 32.10 41.78
CA LYS A 53 21.29 32.58 40.73
C LYS A 53 22.00 32.47 39.39
N ARG A 54 21.41 31.72 38.46
CA ARG A 54 21.87 31.68 37.07
C ARG A 54 21.53 33.03 36.41
N PRO A 55 22.39 33.58 35.54
CA PRO A 55 22.09 34.81 34.82
C PRO A 55 20.82 34.60 33.99
N ASP A 56 19.92 35.58 34.07
CA ASP A 56 18.65 35.54 33.34
C ASP A 56 18.94 35.66 31.84
N LYS A 57 18.47 34.69 31.06
CA LYS A 57 18.72 34.63 29.61
C LYS A 57 17.74 35.52 28.82
N GLY A 58 16.77 36.17 29.49
CA GLY A 58 15.80 37.06 28.84
C GLY A 58 14.77 36.37 27.94
N ILE A 59 14.72 35.03 27.96
CA ILE A 59 13.81 34.21 27.16
C ILE A 59 12.82 33.54 28.10
N GLN A 60 11.53 33.82 27.93
CA GLN A 60 10.45 33.13 28.64
C GLN A 60 10.33 31.69 28.09
N ILE A 61 10.78 30.70 28.87
CA ILE A 61 10.69 29.28 28.49
C ILE A 61 9.49 28.68 29.21
N PHE A 62 8.44 28.36 28.46
CA PHE A 62 7.31 27.59 28.95
C PHE A 62 7.60 26.09 28.82
N CYS A 63 7.96 25.43 29.91
CA CYS A 63 8.04 23.96 29.96
C CYS A 63 6.88 23.44 30.81
N ARG A 64 6.05 22.57 30.24
CA ARG A 64 4.90 21.93 30.91
C ARG A 64 5.09 20.41 31.01
N GLU A 65 6.34 19.96 30.95
CA GLU A 65 6.66 18.54 31.08
C GLU A 65 6.57 18.14 32.54
N THR A 66 5.59 17.30 32.87
CA THR A 66 5.51 16.62 34.15
C THR A 66 5.75 15.14 33.93
N GLN A 67 6.75 14.58 34.62
CA GLN A 67 7.01 13.15 34.59
C GLN A 67 5.94 12.45 35.45
N THR A 68 5.13 11.59 34.84
CA THR A 68 4.19 10.74 35.59
C THR A 68 4.98 9.65 36.31
N VAL A 69 5.09 9.75 37.64
CA VAL A 69 5.82 8.79 38.48
C VAL A 69 4.85 8.00 39.35
N PHE A 70 5.10 6.70 39.49
CA PHE A 70 4.42 5.87 40.48
C PHE A 70 5.13 5.96 41.83
N GLU A 71 4.67 6.86 42.68
CA GLU A 71 5.19 7.01 44.04
C GLU A 71 4.65 5.91 44.97
N LYS A 72 5.53 5.30 45.76
CA LYS A 72 5.16 4.33 46.80
C LYS A 72 5.81 4.72 48.11
N ASN A 73 4.99 4.91 49.14
CA ASN A 73 5.47 5.19 50.49
C ASN A 73 6.08 3.93 51.11
N LYS A 74 7.35 4.01 51.52
CA LYS A 74 8.05 2.96 52.27
C LYS A 74 8.36 3.44 53.68
N PRO A 75 7.65 2.95 54.72
CA PRO A 75 7.97 3.31 56.09
C PRO A 75 9.29 2.65 56.54
N GLN A 76 10.09 3.36 57.34
CA GLN A 76 11.29 2.84 57.98
C GLN A 76 11.16 2.98 59.49
N GLN A 77 11.46 1.90 60.24
CA GLN A 77 11.42 1.89 61.70
C GLN A 77 12.84 1.91 62.27
N THR A 78 13.13 2.83 63.19
CA THR A 78 14.40 2.88 63.94
C THR A 78 14.36 1.91 65.13
N LYS A 79 15.53 1.49 65.62
CA LYS A 79 15.63 0.64 66.83
C LYS A 79 15.20 1.44 68.05
N THR A 80 14.24 0.91 68.81
CA THR A 80 13.85 1.42 70.14
C THR A 80 14.49 0.57 71.22
N THR A 81 15.28 1.19 72.10
CA THR A 81 15.86 0.53 73.27
C THR A 81 14.95 0.67 74.48
N THR A 82 14.70 -0.42 75.18
CA THR A 82 14.00 -0.46 76.46
C THR A 82 14.89 -1.12 77.50
N SER A 83 14.90 -0.58 78.72
CA SER A 83 15.68 -1.10 79.84
C SER A 83 14.76 -1.41 81.00
N THR A 84 14.97 -2.53 81.66
CA THR A 84 14.26 -2.93 82.89
C THR A 84 15.27 -3.03 84.02
N GLN A 85 14.93 -2.47 85.18
CA GLN A 85 15.75 -2.55 86.39
C GLN A 85 14.99 -3.33 87.46
N MET A 86 15.58 -4.41 87.97
CA MET A 86 14.98 -5.19 89.06
C MET A 86 15.13 -4.46 90.39
N THR A 87 14.12 -4.54 91.24
CA THR A 87 14.20 -4.05 92.62
C THR A 87 15.09 -4.99 93.44
N LYS A 88 16.08 -4.43 94.15
CA LYS A 88 16.96 -5.15 95.09
C LYS A 88 17.11 -4.33 96.35
N ILE A 89 17.35 -5.00 97.48
CA ILE A 89 17.67 -4.34 98.74
C ILE A 89 18.87 -3.39 98.53
N GLY A 90 18.66 -2.09 98.74
CA GLY A 90 19.64 -1.03 98.50
C GLY A 90 19.49 -0.26 97.17
N LEU A 91 18.57 -0.65 96.29
CA LEU A 91 18.29 0.03 95.01
C LEU A 91 16.80 0.31 94.85
N TYR A 92 16.44 1.60 94.81
CA TYR A 92 15.06 2.04 94.62
C TYR A 92 14.73 2.24 93.13
N VAL A 93 13.64 1.64 92.67
CA VAL A 93 13.05 1.86 91.34
C VAL A 93 11.58 2.24 91.53
N SER A 94 11.11 3.27 90.83
CA SER A 94 9.74 3.79 91.00
C SER A 94 8.72 2.98 90.21
N ASN A 95 7.68 2.47 90.88
CA ASN A 95 6.62 1.67 90.25
C ASN A 95 5.37 2.49 89.86
N VAL A 96 5.47 3.83 89.92
CA VAL A 96 4.32 4.75 89.76
C VAL A 96 3.66 4.65 88.38
N THR A 97 4.44 4.37 87.34
CA THR A 97 3.97 4.24 85.95
C THR A 97 3.63 2.81 85.53
N ASP A 98 3.79 1.84 86.44
CA ASP A 98 3.62 0.43 86.14
C ASP A 98 2.14 0.04 86.08
N LYS A 99 1.82 -0.97 85.27
CA LYS A 99 0.46 -1.49 85.10
C LYS A 99 0.42 -2.96 85.47
N LEU A 100 -0.49 -3.33 86.36
CA LEU A 100 -0.79 -4.73 86.67
C LEU A 100 -1.74 -5.28 85.60
N ILE A 101 -1.36 -6.39 84.96
CA ILE A 101 -2.13 -7.03 83.89
C ILE A 101 -2.38 -8.48 84.29
N SER A 102 -3.62 -8.95 84.19
CA SER A 102 -3.97 -10.36 84.37
C SER A 102 -3.68 -11.15 83.08
N PRO A 103 -3.07 -12.35 83.16
CA PRO A 103 -2.78 -13.14 81.97
C PRO A 103 -4.07 -13.65 81.32
N GLY A 104 -4.17 -13.47 79.99
CA GLY A 104 -5.21 -14.08 79.16
C GLY A 104 -4.87 -15.53 78.78
N LYS A 105 -5.71 -16.15 77.93
CA LYS A 105 -5.41 -17.46 77.35
C LYS A 105 -4.15 -17.38 76.49
N TYR A 106 -3.15 -18.20 76.80
CA TYR A 106 -1.95 -18.34 75.99
C TYR A 106 -2.26 -19.23 74.78
N LEU A 107 -1.88 -18.79 73.59
CA LEU A 107 -1.94 -19.61 72.38
C LEU A 107 -0.56 -20.22 72.16
N THR A 108 -0.49 -21.54 72.11
CA THR A 108 0.75 -22.22 71.74
C THR A 108 1.08 -21.96 70.28
N ALA A 109 2.36 -22.05 69.91
CA ALA A 109 2.79 -21.84 68.54
C ALA A 109 2.08 -22.81 67.56
N GLU A 110 1.90 -24.07 67.97
CA GLU A 110 1.22 -25.10 67.18
C GLU A 110 -0.25 -24.77 66.90
N GLU A 111 -1.01 -24.35 67.92
CA GLU A 111 -2.40 -23.92 67.78
C GLU A 111 -2.52 -22.70 66.85
N TYR A 112 -1.63 -21.73 67.00
CA TYR A 112 -1.58 -20.55 66.14
C TYR A 112 -1.29 -20.92 64.67
N HIS A 113 -0.30 -21.80 64.43
CA HIS A 113 0.03 -22.27 63.09
C HIS A 113 -1.09 -23.09 62.46
N LYS A 114 -1.80 -23.91 63.25
CA LYS A 114 -2.97 -24.66 62.80
C LYS A 114 -4.11 -23.74 62.38
N CYS A 115 -4.48 -22.74 63.19
CA CYS A 115 -5.49 -21.75 62.82
C CYS A 115 -5.12 -20.99 61.54
N ARG A 116 -3.83 -20.64 61.37
CA ARG A 116 -3.35 -20.01 60.13
C ARG A 116 -3.48 -20.93 58.93
N LEU A 117 -3.14 -22.22 59.06
CA LEU A 117 -3.24 -23.18 57.97
C LEU A 117 -4.69 -23.34 57.51
N GLU A 118 -5.62 -23.48 58.44
CA GLU A 118 -7.06 -23.56 58.16
C GLU A 118 -7.56 -22.31 57.43
N ALA A 119 -7.18 -21.11 57.89
CA ALA A 119 -7.50 -19.85 57.22
C ALA A 119 -6.91 -19.77 55.81
N VAL A 120 -5.66 -20.21 55.62
CA VAL A 120 -4.99 -20.24 54.30
C VAL A 120 -5.70 -21.22 53.36
N MET A 121 -6.10 -22.39 53.82
CA MET A 121 -6.86 -23.36 52.99
C MET A 121 -8.18 -22.75 52.50
N VAL A 122 -8.89 -22.03 53.36
CA VAL A 122 -10.12 -21.31 52.99
C VAL A 122 -9.83 -20.24 51.93
N LEU A 123 -8.82 -19.40 52.15
CA LEU A 123 -8.41 -18.37 51.18
C LEU A 123 -8.01 -18.98 49.83
N GLN A 124 -7.21 -20.06 49.84
CA GLN A 124 -6.80 -20.77 48.62
C GLN A 124 -8.00 -21.36 47.87
N LYS A 125 -8.98 -21.92 48.58
CA LYS A 125 -10.21 -22.44 47.97
C LYS A 125 -10.99 -21.33 47.26
N TYR A 126 -11.20 -20.19 47.92
CA TYR A 126 -11.89 -19.05 47.31
C TYR A 126 -11.10 -18.45 46.15
N PHE A 127 -9.77 -18.33 46.29
CA PHE A 127 -8.89 -17.84 45.23
C PHE A 127 -8.93 -18.73 43.99
N ARG A 128 -8.83 -20.06 44.15
CA ARG A 128 -8.94 -21.02 43.04
C ARG A 128 -10.30 -20.91 42.33
N ARG A 129 -11.39 -20.76 43.10
CA ARG A 129 -12.73 -20.53 42.53
C ARG A 129 -12.80 -19.22 41.74
N TRP A 130 -12.34 -18.11 42.33
CA TRP A 130 -12.31 -16.80 41.68
C TRP A 130 -11.47 -16.82 40.40
N HIS A 131 -10.29 -17.44 40.44
CA HIS A 131 -9.42 -17.58 39.29
C HIS A 131 -10.08 -18.40 38.17
N ALA A 132 -10.71 -19.53 38.50
CA ALA A 132 -11.45 -20.33 37.53
C ALA A 132 -12.61 -19.56 36.88
N ILE A 133 -13.35 -18.76 37.66
CA ILE A 133 -14.43 -17.90 37.15
C ILE A 133 -13.86 -16.88 36.16
N ASN A 134 -12.77 -16.19 36.49
CA ASN A 134 -12.14 -15.22 35.61
C ASN A 134 -11.61 -15.86 34.32
N VAL A 135 -10.98 -17.03 34.42
CA VAL A 135 -10.51 -17.78 33.22
C VAL A 135 -11.70 -18.13 32.32
N VAL A 136 -12.80 -18.64 32.87
CA VAL A 136 -14.00 -18.96 32.09
C VAL A 136 -14.63 -17.70 31.49
N GLN A 137 -14.65 -16.58 32.20
CA GLN A 137 -15.12 -15.29 31.67
C GLN A 137 -14.27 -14.83 30.48
N ASN A 138 -12.94 -14.85 30.62
CA ASN A 138 -12.01 -14.51 29.53
C ASN A 138 -12.20 -15.42 28.31
N LEU A 139 -12.40 -16.73 28.52
CA LEU A 139 -12.68 -17.67 27.43
C LEU A 139 -14.03 -17.39 26.76
N ARG A 140 -15.07 -17.04 27.52
CA ARG A 140 -16.38 -16.64 26.98
C ARG A 140 -16.29 -15.35 26.15
N GLU A 141 -15.55 -14.36 26.63
CA GLU A 141 -15.30 -13.12 25.90
C GLU A 141 -14.50 -13.37 24.63
N SER A 142 -13.43 -14.17 24.71
CA SER A 142 -12.63 -14.57 23.54
C SER A 142 -13.47 -15.30 22.50
N ARG A 143 -14.34 -16.24 22.92
CA ARG A 143 -15.29 -16.90 22.02
C ARG A 143 -16.29 -15.92 21.41
N ARG A 144 -16.83 -14.99 22.20
CA ARG A 144 -17.78 -13.96 21.72
C ARG A 144 -17.13 -13.06 20.67
N LEU A 145 -15.92 -12.58 20.94
CA LEU A 145 -15.15 -11.74 20.01
C LEU A 145 -14.84 -12.52 18.73
N ARG A 146 -14.43 -13.78 18.83
CA ARG A 146 -14.20 -14.64 17.66
C ARG A 146 -15.46 -14.83 16.81
N LEU A 147 -16.60 -15.15 17.41
CA LEU A 147 -17.86 -15.32 16.68
C LEU A 147 -18.34 -14.00 16.04
N ALA A 148 -18.19 -12.87 16.74
CA ALA A 148 -18.51 -11.56 16.20
C ALA A 148 -17.60 -11.21 15.01
N TRP A 149 -16.31 -11.51 15.12
CA TRP A 149 -15.35 -11.35 14.03
C TRP A 149 -15.69 -12.25 12.83
N GLU A 150 -16.00 -13.53 13.04
CA GLU A 150 -16.42 -14.46 11.98
C GLU A 150 -17.71 -13.97 11.27
N ALA A 151 -18.69 -13.46 12.02
CA ALA A 151 -19.92 -12.90 11.45
C ALA A 151 -19.67 -11.60 10.65
N GLN A 152 -18.83 -10.70 11.18
CA GLN A 152 -18.44 -9.46 10.49
C GLN A 152 -17.65 -9.75 9.21
N GLU A 153 -16.75 -10.73 9.26
CA GLU A 153 -15.96 -11.20 8.12
C GLU A 153 -16.87 -11.82 7.04
N GLY A 154 -17.84 -12.64 7.43
CA GLY A 154 -18.85 -13.18 6.52
C GLY A 154 -19.67 -12.08 5.83
N LEU A 155 -20.09 -11.05 6.57
CA LEU A 155 -20.80 -9.90 5.99
C LEU A 155 -19.90 -9.10 5.04
N ARG A 156 -18.63 -8.89 5.40
CA ARG A 156 -17.65 -8.21 4.54
C ARG A 156 -17.49 -8.94 3.22
N LYS A 157 -17.28 -10.27 3.25
CA LYS A 157 -17.17 -11.11 2.04
C LYS A 157 -18.42 -11.04 1.16
N LYS A 158 -19.60 -11.05 1.76
CA LYS A 158 -20.87 -10.91 1.02
C LYS A 158 -20.96 -9.55 0.31
N LYS A 159 -20.65 -8.46 1.01
CA LYS A 159 -20.63 -7.10 0.43
C LYS A 159 -19.59 -6.95 -0.68
N GLU A 160 -18.38 -7.48 -0.48
CA GLU A 160 -17.33 -7.47 -1.50
C GLU A 160 -17.76 -8.24 -2.75
N ARG A 161 -18.43 -9.39 -2.60
CA ARG A 161 -18.96 -10.17 -3.72
C ARG A 161 -20.07 -9.41 -4.47
N GLU A 162 -21.02 -8.81 -3.74
CA GLU A 162 -22.07 -7.98 -4.32
C GLU A 162 -21.50 -6.78 -5.06
N GLU A 163 -20.47 -6.12 -4.51
CA GLU A 163 -19.80 -5.00 -5.16
C GLU A 163 -19.03 -5.42 -6.40
N LYS A 164 -18.34 -6.57 -6.39
CA LYS A 164 -17.69 -7.14 -7.60
C LYS A 164 -18.72 -7.39 -8.70
N LEU A 165 -19.84 -8.06 -8.37
CA LEU A 165 -20.92 -8.32 -9.32
C LEU A 165 -21.50 -7.03 -9.90
N ARG A 166 -21.73 -6.02 -9.04
CA ARG A 166 -22.21 -4.70 -9.47
C ARG A 166 -21.23 -4.04 -10.44
N ARG A 167 -19.93 -4.06 -10.13
CA ARG A 167 -18.88 -3.49 -11.01
C ARG A 167 -18.79 -4.23 -12.34
N GLU A 168 -18.88 -5.56 -12.34
CA GLU A 168 -18.92 -6.34 -13.59
C GLU A 168 -20.14 -5.99 -14.43
N TYR A 169 -21.32 -5.85 -13.80
CA TYR A 169 -22.54 -5.39 -14.47
C TYR A 169 -22.39 -3.98 -15.06
N GLU A 170 -21.85 -3.04 -14.30
CA GLU A 170 -21.56 -1.66 -14.76
C GLU A 170 -20.59 -1.65 -15.95
N ARG A 171 -19.55 -2.50 -15.93
CA ARG A 171 -18.58 -2.65 -17.02
C ARG A 171 -19.23 -3.19 -18.30
N LYS A 172 -20.19 -4.11 -18.17
CA LYS A 172 -20.96 -4.63 -19.31
C LYS A 172 -21.93 -3.60 -19.88
N LEU A 173 -22.53 -2.77 -19.01
CA LEU A 173 -23.49 -1.75 -19.42
C LEU A 173 -22.82 -0.55 -20.14
N ASN A 174 -21.60 -0.19 -19.74
CA ASN A 174 -20.85 0.91 -20.33
C ASN A 174 -19.37 0.53 -20.53
N PRO A 175 -19.05 -0.26 -21.57
CA PRO A 175 -17.71 -0.72 -21.84
C PRO A 175 -16.81 0.44 -22.29
N LYS A 176 -15.70 0.66 -21.60
CA LYS A 176 -14.76 1.75 -21.92
C LYS A 176 -13.36 1.25 -22.22
N THR A 177 -12.93 0.22 -21.51
CA THR A 177 -11.59 -0.33 -21.66
C THR A 177 -11.62 -1.51 -22.63
N LYS A 178 -10.47 -1.84 -23.22
CA LYS A 178 -10.32 -3.02 -24.08
C LYS A 178 -10.71 -4.31 -23.36
N GLU A 179 -10.52 -4.32 -22.05
CA GLU A 179 -10.87 -5.40 -21.14
C GLU A 179 -12.38 -5.57 -21.01
N ASP A 180 -13.13 -4.47 -20.97
CA ASP A 180 -14.59 -4.52 -20.93
C ASP A 180 -15.17 -5.12 -22.22
N PHE A 181 -14.63 -4.73 -23.37
CA PHE A 181 -15.02 -5.33 -24.65
C PHE A 181 -14.66 -6.82 -24.74
N GLU A 182 -13.50 -7.21 -24.22
CA GLU A 182 -13.11 -8.62 -24.15
C GLU A 182 -14.10 -9.46 -23.32
N LEU A 183 -14.61 -8.91 -22.21
CA LEU A 183 -15.66 -9.54 -21.41
C LEU A 183 -16.96 -9.71 -22.22
N LEU A 184 -17.37 -8.67 -22.97
CA LEU A 184 -18.57 -8.72 -23.81
C LEU A 184 -18.44 -9.75 -24.94
N TYR A 185 -17.29 -9.83 -25.61
CA TYR A 185 -17.04 -10.85 -26.64
C TYR A 185 -17.03 -12.26 -26.04
N HIS A 186 -16.52 -12.42 -24.82
CA HIS A 186 -16.54 -13.70 -24.13
C HIS A 186 -17.95 -14.14 -23.76
N ASP A 187 -18.76 -13.24 -23.20
CA ASP A 187 -20.17 -13.50 -22.89
C ASP A 187 -20.96 -13.86 -24.17
N LEU A 188 -20.69 -13.17 -25.29
CA LEU A 188 -21.26 -13.48 -26.59
C LEU A 188 -20.91 -14.90 -27.06
N GLU A 189 -19.66 -15.34 -26.84
CA GLU A 189 -19.23 -16.69 -27.21
C GLU A 189 -19.88 -17.75 -26.33
N LEU A 190 -20.02 -17.50 -25.03
CA LEU A 190 -20.75 -18.41 -24.13
C LEU A 190 -22.22 -18.54 -24.55
N TRP A 191 -22.89 -17.42 -24.79
CA TRP A 191 -24.27 -17.41 -25.29
C TRP A 191 -24.40 -18.17 -26.62
N ARG A 192 -23.48 -17.94 -27.56
CA ARG A 192 -23.45 -18.63 -28.84
C ARG A 192 -23.28 -20.15 -28.67
N GLN A 193 -22.39 -20.60 -27.79
CA GLN A 193 -22.20 -22.02 -27.51
C GLN A 193 -23.45 -22.66 -26.90
N GLU A 194 -24.07 -22.00 -25.93
CA GLU A 194 -25.32 -22.45 -25.30
C GLU A 194 -26.48 -22.54 -26.30
N GLU A 195 -26.62 -21.56 -27.20
CA GLU A 195 -27.67 -21.54 -28.21
C GLU A 195 -27.42 -22.58 -29.31
N ILE A 196 -26.17 -22.76 -29.76
CA ILE A 196 -25.79 -23.83 -30.69
C ILE A 196 -26.12 -25.19 -30.07
N GLU A 197 -25.78 -25.43 -28.80
CA GLU A 197 -26.13 -26.67 -28.11
C GLU A 197 -27.63 -26.88 -28.03
N ARG A 198 -28.40 -25.84 -27.73
CA ARG A 198 -29.86 -25.88 -27.69
C ARG A 198 -30.45 -26.25 -29.04
N ILE A 199 -30.05 -25.54 -30.11
CA ILE A 199 -30.51 -25.78 -31.49
C ILE A 199 -30.15 -27.20 -31.93
N ASN A 200 -28.94 -27.67 -31.62
CA ASN A 200 -28.49 -29.02 -31.97
C ASN A 200 -29.28 -30.11 -31.24
N ARG A 201 -29.81 -29.83 -30.03
CA ARG A 201 -30.65 -30.76 -29.27
C ARG A 201 -32.11 -30.76 -29.76
N THR A 202 -32.63 -29.62 -30.22
CA THR A 202 -34.07 -29.46 -30.53
C THR A 202 -34.41 -29.67 -31.99
N LEU A 203 -33.54 -29.26 -32.92
CA LEU A 203 -33.84 -29.20 -34.35
C LEU A 203 -32.90 -30.08 -35.16
N THR A 204 -33.40 -30.63 -36.28
CA THR A 204 -32.61 -31.43 -37.22
C THR A 204 -32.87 -31.02 -38.67
N GLY A 205 -31.96 -31.39 -39.59
CA GLY A 205 -32.15 -31.15 -41.02
C GLY A 205 -32.14 -29.66 -41.42
N ALA A 206 -33.13 -29.25 -42.22
CA ALA A 206 -33.22 -27.91 -42.80
C ALA A 206 -33.58 -26.84 -41.75
N GLU A 207 -34.46 -27.16 -40.81
CA GLU A 207 -34.89 -26.24 -39.73
C GLU A 207 -33.71 -25.85 -38.83
N ARG A 208 -32.84 -26.83 -38.51
CA ARG A 208 -31.59 -26.58 -37.79
C ARG A 208 -30.69 -25.58 -38.54
N LYS A 209 -30.54 -25.73 -39.86
CA LYS A 209 -29.71 -24.84 -40.66
C LYS A 209 -30.30 -23.43 -40.69
N ALA A 210 -31.62 -23.30 -40.83
CA ALA A 210 -32.29 -22.00 -40.77
C ALA A 210 -32.11 -21.32 -39.40
N ALA A 211 -32.27 -22.06 -38.30
CA ALA A 211 -32.05 -21.55 -36.95
C ALA A 211 -30.59 -21.12 -36.71
N LEU A 212 -29.61 -21.89 -37.21
CA LEU A 212 -28.20 -21.51 -37.13
C LEU A 212 -27.87 -20.26 -37.97
N CYS A 213 -28.52 -20.07 -39.13
CA CYS A 213 -28.38 -18.83 -39.89
C CYS A 213 -28.96 -17.63 -39.13
N GLY A 214 -30.15 -17.77 -38.53
CA GLY A 214 -30.73 -16.72 -37.69
C GLY A 214 -29.84 -16.36 -36.50
N LEU A 215 -29.27 -17.37 -35.82
CA LEU A 215 -28.30 -17.16 -34.74
C LEU A 215 -27.06 -16.39 -35.21
N LEU A 216 -26.55 -16.69 -36.40
CA LEU A 216 -25.40 -15.99 -36.99
C LEU A 216 -25.73 -14.54 -37.33
N GLU A 217 -26.96 -14.24 -37.77
CA GLU A 217 -27.42 -12.87 -38.01
C GLU A 217 -27.51 -12.07 -36.70
N GLU A 218 -28.06 -12.66 -35.63
CA GLU A 218 -28.09 -12.06 -34.30
C GLU A 218 -26.68 -11.79 -33.77
N GLU A 219 -25.77 -12.78 -33.91
CA GLU A 219 -24.36 -12.64 -33.55
C GLU A 219 -23.71 -11.46 -34.31
N ALA A 220 -23.93 -11.36 -35.63
CA ALA A 220 -23.38 -10.29 -36.45
C ALA A 220 -23.91 -8.90 -36.03
N GLN A 221 -25.19 -8.80 -35.67
CA GLN A 221 -25.79 -7.55 -35.16
C GLN A 221 -25.15 -7.10 -33.84
N LEU A 222 -24.91 -8.04 -32.92
CA LEU A 222 -24.25 -7.77 -31.63
C LEU A 222 -22.78 -7.38 -31.81
N ILE A 223 -22.06 -8.05 -32.70
CA ILE A 223 -20.67 -7.67 -33.04
C ILE A 223 -20.64 -6.26 -33.64
N ALA A 224 -21.59 -5.92 -34.49
CA ALA A 224 -21.70 -4.59 -35.07
C ALA A 224 -22.03 -3.53 -34.02
N SER A 225 -22.89 -3.82 -33.04
CA SER A 225 -23.16 -2.89 -31.93
C SER A 225 -21.95 -2.69 -31.04
N PHE A 226 -21.25 -3.77 -30.66
CA PHE A 226 -20.00 -3.68 -29.90
C PHE A 226 -18.93 -2.88 -30.66
N GLY A 227 -18.84 -3.06 -31.97
CA GLY A 227 -17.94 -2.27 -32.82
C GLY A 227 -18.24 -0.77 -32.77
N ARG A 228 -19.52 -0.36 -32.80
CA ARG A 228 -19.91 1.06 -32.68
C ARG A 228 -19.56 1.63 -31.30
N GLU A 229 -19.85 0.90 -30.23
CA GLU A 229 -19.49 1.32 -28.87
C GLU A 229 -17.98 1.39 -28.66
N LYS A 230 -17.22 0.45 -29.24
CA LYS A 230 -15.74 0.45 -29.23
C LYS A 230 -15.18 1.71 -29.89
N LEU A 231 -15.76 2.15 -31.01
CA LEU A 231 -15.35 3.40 -31.67
C LEU A 231 -15.60 4.63 -30.77
N ILE A 232 -16.79 4.73 -30.16
CA ILE A 232 -17.12 5.83 -29.23
C ILE A 232 -16.16 5.83 -28.02
N ALA A 233 -15.94 4.66 -27.42
CA ALA A 233 -15.02 4.50 -26.30
C ALA A 233 -13.57 4.85 -26.68
N ASP A 234 -13.12 4.44 -27.87
CA ASP A 234 -11.78 4.75 -28.38
C ASP A 234 -11.61 6.25 -28.63
N GLU A 235 -12.61 6.95 -29.18
CA GLU A 235 -12.60 8.41 -29.34
C GLU A 235 -12.48 9.13 -27.97
N GLU A 236 -13.29 8.75 -26.99
CA GLU A 236 -13.20 9.31 -25.64
C GLU A 236 -11.85 9.01 -24.98
N ASN A 237 -11.35 7.79 -25.13
CA ASN A 237 -10.08 7.36 -24.56
C ASN A 237 -8.90 8.07 -25.23
N GLN A 238 -8.97 8.32 -26.53
CA GLN A 238 -7.97 9.12 -27.24
C GLN A 238 -7.94 10.55 -26.69
N GLN A 239 -9.10 11.18 -26.49
CA GLN A 239 -9.16 12.51 -25.87
C GLN A 239 -8.56 12.49 -24.45
N LYS A 240 -8.97 11.55 -23.59
CA LYS A 240 -8.41 11.38 -22.23
C LYS A 240 -6.89 11.14 -22.25
N ALA A 241 -6.40 10.33 -23.20
CA ALA A 241 -4.98 10.05 -23.36
C ALA A 241 -4.19 11.29 -23.79
N ILE A 242 -4.76 12.12 -24.68
CA ILE A 242 -4.19 13.42 -25.05
C ILE A 242 -4.10 14.31 -23.81
N PHE A 243 -5.21 14.52 -23.08
CA PHE A 243 -5.21 15.33 -21.86
C PHE A 243 -4.21 14.82 -20.81
N HIS A 244 -4.14 13.50 -20.60
CA HIS A 244 -3.19 12.89 -19.68
C HIS A 244 -1.74 13.13 -20.13
N PHE A 245 -1.44 12.98 -21.42
CA PHE A 245 -0.12 13.25 -21.98
C PHE A 245 0.29 14.71 -21.78
N LEU A 246 -0.60 15.66 -22.09
CA LEU A 246 -0.34 17.09 -21.93
C LEU A 246 -0.13 17.46 -20.46
N ASN A 247 -0.98 16.93 -19.55
CA ASN A 247 -0.84 17.12 -18.10
C ASN A 247 0.49 16.55 -17.58
N LYS A 248 0.94 15.41 -18.11
CA LYS A 248 2.24 14.83 -17.74
C LYS A 248 3.40 15.75 -18.13
N CYS A 249 3.28 16.50 -19.23
CA CYS A 249 4.29 17.47 -19.65
C CYS A 249 4.32 18.72 -18.74
N SER A 250 3.17 19.13 -18.19
CA SER A 250 3.04 20.34 -17.36
C SER A 250 3.28 20.12 -15.86
N GLN A 251 3.44 18.88 -15.42
CA GLN A 251 3.72 18.53 -14.02
C GLN A 251 5.14 18.92 -13.59
N PRO A 252 5.32 19.39 -12.34
CA PRO A 252 6.62 19.70 -11.79
C PRO A 252 7.50 18.43 -11.72
N LYS A 253 8.81 18.62 -11.76
CA LYS A 253 9.74 17.51 -11.57
C LYS A 253 9.73 17.10 -10.10
N ARG A 254 9.53 15.81 -9.84
CA ARG A 254 9.47 15.22 -8.50
C ARG A 254 10.62 14.25 -8.30
N TRP A 255 11.38 14.42 -7.23
CA TRP A 255 12.37 13.44 -6.79
C TRP A 255 12.38 13.32 -5.27
N LYS A 256 12.84 12.18 -4.78
CA LYS A 256 13.02 11.93 -3.36
C LYS A 256 14.43 12.39 -2.98
N ALA A 257 14.52 13.40 -2.13
CA ALA A 257 15.81 13.86 -1.60
C ALA A 257 16.37 12.85 -0.57
N TYR A 258 17.63 13.04 -0.17
CA TYR A 258 18.33 12.19 0.80
C TYR A 258 17.58 12.08 2.15
N ASP A 259 16.85 13.12 2.52
CA ASP A 259 16.01 13.19 3.72
C ASP A 259 14.67 12.44 3.60
N ARG A 260 14.48 11.66 2.52
CA ARG A 260 13.25 10.93 2.15
C ARG A 260 12.04 11.82 1.87
N LYS A 261 12.18 13.15 1.82
CA LYS A 261 11.10 14.05 1.43
C LYS A 261 11.00 14.13 -0.09
N ILE A 262 9.79 14.30 -0.59
CA ILE A 262 9.55 14.52 -2.02
C ILE A 262 9.68 16.02 -2.28
N THR A 263 10.64 16.42 -3.10
CA THR A 263 10.81 17.81 -3.55
C THR A 263 10.19 17.95 -4.93
N GLU A 264 9.44 19.04 -5.13
CA GLU A 264 8.86 19.42 -6.41
C GLU A 264 9.56 20.67 -6.95
N MET A 265 9.86 20.70 -8.24
CA MET A 265 10.49 21.86 -8.88
C MET A 265 9.86 22.13 -10.23
N ASP A 266 9.39 23.37 -10.40
CA ASP A 266 8.99 23.92 -11.69
C ASP A 266 10.21 24.51 -12.40
N THR A 267 10.35 24.20 -13.69
CA THR A 267 11.30 24.81 -14.61
C THR A 267 10.56 25.78 -15.54
N GLN A 268 11.30 26.65 -16.23
CA GLN A 268 10.74 27.45 -17.32
C GLN A 268 10.03 26.58 -18.38
N TYR A 269 10.54 25.36 -18.64
CA TYR A 269 9.93 24.44 -19.60
C TYR A 269 8.63 23.81 -19.08
N THR A 270 8.54 23.46 -17.79
CA THR A 270 7.28 22.95 -17.21
C THR A 270 6.22 24.02 -17.08
N LEU A 271 6.61 25.27 -16.79
CA LEU A 271 5.72 26.43 -16.82
C LEU A 271 5.19 26.69 -18.24
N ARG A 272 6.07 26.68 -19.25
CA ARG A 272 5.66 26.81 -20.65
C ARG A 272 4.73 25.69 -21.10
N ALA A 273 5.01 24.44 -20.72
CA ALA A 273 4.13 23.31 -21.01
C ALA A 273 2.75 23.45 -20.33
N ARG A 274 2.69 24.08 -19.15
CA ARG A 274 1.45 24.39 -18.43
C ARG A 274 0.62 25.44 -19.15
N GLU A 275 1.26 26.55 -19.59
CA GLU A 275 0.61 27.58 -20.42
C GLU A 275 0.02 26.99 -21.70
N LEU A 276 0.81 26.24 -22.46
CA LEU A 276 0.35 25.61 -23.70
C LEU A 276 -0.78 24.60 -23.46
N PHE A 277 -0.77 23.91 -22.32
CA PHE A 277 -1.82 22.97 -21.95
C PHE A 277 -3.14 23.68 -21.62
N GLU A 278 -3.07 24.81 -20.91
CA GLU A 278 -4.23 25.64 -20.63
C GLU A 278 -4.85 26.20 -21.92
N ILE A 279 -4.01 26.67 -22.86
CA ILE A 279 -4.47 27.11 -24.18
C ILE A 279 -5.16 25.95 -24.91
N TYR A 280 -4.57 24.75 -24.91
CA TYR A 280 -5.19 23.59 -25.57
C TYR A 280 -6.55 23.24 -24.96
N ARG A 281 -6.65 23.26 -23.63
CA ARG A 281 -7.91 23.02 -22.91
C ARG A 281 -8.98 24.04 -23.30
N ASN A 282 -8.62 25.31 -23.38
CA ASN A 282 -9.55 26.37 -23.75
C ASN A 282 -10.00 26.25 -25.21
N VAL A 283 -9.07 25.97 -26.12
CA VAL A 283 -9.37 25.79 -27.56
C VAL A 283 -10.24 24.56 -27.82
N SER A 284 -10.08 23.51 -27.00
CA SER A 284 -10.86 22.27 -27.09
C SER A 284 -12.26 22.35 -26.44
N THR A 285 -12.56 23.41 -25.70
CA THR A 285 -13.88 23.56 -25.05
C THR A 285 -14.92 24.00 -26.08
N ASN A 286 -16.03 23.27 -26.15
CA ASN A 286 -17.17 23.58 -27.02
C ASN A 286 -18.26 24.34 -26.24
N GLY A 287 -19.08 25.11 -26.94
CA GLY A 287 -20.25 25.80 -26.35
C GLY A 287 -19.93 27.04 -25.51
N ILE A 288 -18.80 27.70 -25.80
CA ILE A 288 -18.45 29.00 -25.19
C ILE A 288 -18.97 30.17 -26.03
N PRO A 289 -19.33 31.31 -25.42
CA PRO A 289 -19.75 32.52 -26.14
C PRO A 289 -18.72 32.98 -27.19
N GLU A 290 -19.20 33.63 -28.27
CA GLU A 290 -18.36 34.09 -29.38
C GLU A 290 -17.22 35.03 -28.93
N ASP A 291 -17.49 35.92 -27.97
CA ASP A 291 -16.50 36.85 -27.41
C ASP A 291 -15.38 36.10 -26.67
N GLU A 292 -15.74 35.11 -25.85
CA GLU A 292 -14.78 34.25 -25.14
C GLU A 292 -13.98 33.41 -26.12
N ARG A 293 -14.62 32.85 -27.16
CA ARG A 293 -13.95 32.09 -28.20
C ARG A 293 -12.92 32.93 -28.93
N THR A 294 -13.27 34.17 -29.27
CA THR A 294 -12.36 35.10 -29.94
C THR A 294 -11.14 35.40 -29.08
N ASN A 295 -11.32 35.61 -27.78
CA ASN A 295 -10.20 35.79 -26.83
C ASN A 295 -9.29 34.56 -26.73
N VAL A 296 -9.87 33.36 -26.69
CA VAL A 296 -9.11 32.10 -26.72
C VAL A 296 -8.28 31.96 -28.00
N LEU A 297 -8.86 32.28 -29.16
CA LEU A 297 -8.17 32.26 -30.45
C LEU A 297 -7.04 33.29 -30.54
N LEU A 298 -7.23 34.49 -29.99
CA LEU A 298 -6.18 35.50 -29.90
C LEU A 298 -5.02 35.04 -29.00
N THR A 299 -5.33 34.37 -27.89
CA THR A 299 -4.32 33.80 -26.98
C THR A 299 -3.52 32.71 -27.67
N LEU A 300 -4.20 31.80 -28.38
CA LEU A 300 -3.57 30.77 -29.21
C LEU A 300 -2.66 31.38 -30.29
N ARG A 301 -3.14 32.42 -30.99
CA ARG A 301 -2.38 33.15 -32.01
C ARG A 301 -1.10 33.75 -31.44
N GLY A 302 -1.17 34.36 -30.25
CA GLY A 302 -0.01 34.90 -29.55
C GLY A 302 1.05 33.84 -29.26
N ALA A 303 0.64 32.71 -28.67
CA ALA A 303 1.55 31.63 -28.28
C ALA A 303 2.23 30.93 -29.46
N VAL A 304 1.57 30.88 -30.63
CA VAL A 304 2.07 30.21 -31.84
C VAL A 304 2.94 31.13 -32.70
N LYS A 305 2.74 32.45 -32.63
CA LYS A 305 3.54 33.46 -33.35
C LYS A 305 5.00 33.55 -32.88
N GLU A 306 5.33 33.03 -31.71
CA GLU A 306 6.72 32.98 -31.22
C GLU A 306 7.65 32.17 -32.13
N HIS A 307 7.11 31.32 -32.99
CA HIS A 307 7.87 30.48 -33.92
C HIS A 307 7.30 30.54 -35.33
N GLU A 308 8.04 31.13 -36.27
CA GLU A 308 7.62 31.20 -37.67
C GLU A 308 7.98 29.91 -38.42
N CYS A 309 6.97 29.09 -38.76
CA CYS A 309 7.11 27.93 -39.62
C CYS A 309 5.81 27.60 -40.35
N LYS A 310 5.83 26.64 -41.28
CA LYS A 310 4.64 26.24 -42.05
C LYS A 310 3.47 25.82 -41.16
N LEU A 311 3.74 25.08 -40.07
CA LEU A 311 2.71 24.62 -39.13
C LEU A 311 2.05 25.80 -38.41
N THR A 312 2.82 26.78 -37.97
CA THR A 312 2.29 27.95 -37.24
C THR A 312 1.55 28.90 -38.16
N GLN A 313 2.01 29.07 -39.41
CA GLN A 313 1.30 29.79 -40.46
C GLN A 313 -0.08 29.18 -40.74
N GLU A 314 -0.16 27.85 -40.92
CA GLU A 314 -1.42 27.15 -41.14
C GLU A 314 -2.39 27.31 -39.96
N ILE A 315 -1.90 27.22 -38.72
CA ILE A 315 -2.71 27.47 -37.53
C ILE A 315 -3.27 28.90 -37.55
N VAL A 316 -2.43 29.91 -37.84
CA VAL A 316 -2.85 31.31 -37.88
C VAL A 316 -3.89 31.57 -38.98
N GLU A 317 -3.71 31.01 -40.18
CA GLU A 317 -4.68 31.12 -41.27
C GLU A 317 -6.04 30.51 -40.91
N LEU A 318 -6.05 29.36 -40.23
CA LEU A 318 -7.29 28.73 -39.78
C LEU A 318 -7.96 29.52 -38.64
N ILE A 319 -7.18 30.13 -37.75
CA ILE A 319 -7.69 31.04 -36.72
C ILE A 319 -8.36 32.26 -37.37
N ASP A 320 -7.67 32.92 -38.29
CA ASP A 320 -8.19 34.11 -38.98
C ASP A 320 -9.48 33.76 -39.76
N LYS A 321 -9.54 32.55 -40.35
CA LYS A 321 -10.75 32.02 -40.99
C LYS A 321 -11.89 31.72 -40.01
N GLU A 322 -11.60 31.18 -38.82
CA GLU A 322 -12.64 30.95 -37.79
C GLU A 322 -13.23 32.29 -37.34
N VAL A 323 -12.39 33.29 -37.09
CA VAL A 323 -12.81 34.64 -36.69
C VAL A 323 -13.68 35.30 -37.76
N ASP A 324 -13.28 35.27 -39.04
CA ASP A 324 -14.09 35.81 -40.14
C ASP A 324 -15.45 35.11 -40.25
N LEU A 325 -15.49 33.78 -40.18
CA LEU A 325 -16.77 33.05 -40.26
C LEU A 325 -17.68 33.30 -39.05
N MET A 326 -17.13 33.45 -37.84
CA MET A 326 -17.89 33.83 -36.65
C MET A 326 -18.45 35.25 -36.79
N SER A 327 -17.65 36.21 -37.27
CA SER A 327 -18.13 37.58 -37.52
C SER A 327 -19.30 37.66 -38.51
N ARG A 328 -19.39 36.67 -39.41
CA ARG A 328 -20.49 36.50 -40.38
C ARG A 328 -21.68 35.71 -39.83
N LYS A 329 -21.67 35.36 -38.54
CA LYS A 329 -22.71 34.61 -37.82
C LYS A 329 -23.00 33.23 -38.43
N VAL A 330 -21.95 32.54 -38.89
CA VAL A 330 -22.06 31.15 -39.32
C VAL A 330 -22.40 30.25 -38.13
N LYS A 331 -23.35 29.33 -38.30
CA LYS A 331 -23.76 28.39 -37.24
C LYS A 331 -22.58 27.56 -36.74
N GLU A 332 -22.50 27.35 -35.43
CA GLU A 332 -21.39 26.63 -34.79
C GLU A 332 -21.18 25.20 -35.31
N CYS A 333 -22.25 24.48 -35.66
CA CYS A 333 -22.17 23.13 -36.22
C CYS A 333 -21.36 23.07 -37.54
N ASN A 334 -21.36 24.16 -38.31
CA ASN A 334 -20.59 24.24 -39.56
C ASN A 334 -19.10 24.54 -39.32
N LEU A 335 -18.73 24.96 -38.10
CA LEU A 335 -17.36 25.27 -37.70
C LEU A 335 -16.65 24.08 -37.04
N GLU A 336 -17.34 22.98 -36.75
CA GLU A 336 -16.78 21.82 -36.03
C GLU A 336 -15.53 21.25 -36.71
N GLY A 337 -15.56 21.09 -38.03
CA GLY A 337 -14.40 20.58 -38.78
C GLY A 337 -13.20 21.52 -38.71
N LEU A 338 -13.44 22.83 -38.78
CA LEU A 338 -12.41 23.87 -38.65
C LEU A 338 -11.80 23.86 -37.24
N ARG A 339 -12.64 23.86 -36.21
CA ARG A 339 -12.25 23.79 -34.80
C ARG A 339 -11.42 22.52 -34.51
N LYS A 340 -11.86 21.36 -34.99
CA LYS A 340 -11.10 20.09 -34.87
C LYS A 340 -9.74 20.17 -35.55
N ARG A 341 -9.63 20.79 -36.73
CA ARG A 341 -8.36 20.98 -37.44
C ARG A 341 -7.40 21.89 -36.66
N ILE A 342 -7.88 23.01 -36.13
CA ILE A 342 -7.10 23.93 -35.28
C ILE A 342 -6.58 23.18 -34.04
N CYS A 343 -7.44 22.46 -33.32
CA CYS A 343 -7.03 21.65 -32.17
C CYS A 343 -5.96 20.61 -32.52
N THR A 344 -6.11 19.94 -33.67
CA THR A 344 -5.20 18.88 -34.12
C THR A 344 -3.82 19.44 -34.48
N LEU A 345 -3.77 20.55 -35.23
CA LEU A 345 -2.50 21.21 -35.58
C LEU A 345 -1.83 21.81 -34.34
N PHE A 346 -2.61 22.39 -33.42
CA PHE A 346 -2.04 22.89 -32.17
C PHE A 346 -1.52 21.75 -31.28
N LEU A 347 -2.16 20.57 -31.29
CA LEU A 347 -1.62 19.39 -30.62
C LEU A 347 -0.30 18.93 -31.25
N GLN A 348 -0.16 19.01 -32.58
CA GLN A 348 1.10 18.73 -33.26
C GLN A 348 2.19 19.74 -32.88
N TYR A 349 1.83 21.02 -32.79
CA TYR A 349 2.72 22.07 -32.28
C TYR A 349 3.18 21.74 -30.85
N PHE A 350 2.25 21.42 -29.94
CA PHE A 350 2.57 21.04 -28.57
C PHE A 350 3.50 19.82 -28.52
N LYS A 351 3.26 18.78 -29.34
CA LYS A 351 4.05 17.54 -29.35
C LYS A 351 5.44 17.69 -29.98
N THR A 352 5.76 18.84 -30.57
CA THR A 352 7.06 19.06 -31.21
C THR A 352 8.09 19.50 -30.16
N PRO A 353 9.17 18.73 -29.92
CA PRO A 353 10.16 19.05 -28.88
C PRO A 353 10.82 20.43 -29.01
N LYS A 354 10.85 20.97 -30.24
CA LYS A 354 11.39 22.30 -30.55
C LYS A 354 10.58 23.43 -29.89
N TYR A 355 9.28 23.23 -29.72
CA TYR A 355 8.35 24.20 -29.15
C TYR A 355 7.99 23.88 -27.69
N ASN A 356 8.01 22.59 -27.32
CA ASN A 356 7.85 22.13 -25.95
C ASN A 356 8.97 21.14 -25.57
N PRO A 357 10.06 21.62 -24.93
CA PRO A 357 11.19 20.78 -24.54
C PRO A 357 10.82 19.63 -23.58
N GLU A 358 9.77 19.76 -22.76
CA GLU A 358 9.34 18.70 -21.84
C GLU A 358 8.83 17.45 -22.57
N VAL A 359 8.43 17.57 -23.83
CA VAL A 359 8.02 16.43 -24.66
C VAL A 359 9.19 15.50 -24.96
N ALA A 360 10.42 16.02 -25.11
CA ALA A 360 11.61 15.19 -25.35
C ALA A 360 11.87 14.17 -24.23
N ARG A 361 11.53 14.53 -22.98
CA ARG A 361 11.64 13.64 -21.81
C ARG A 361 10.65 12.48 -21.87
N ILE A 362 9.49 12.70 -22.50
CA ILE A 362 8.36 11.75 -22.48
C ILE A 362 8.36 10.89 -23.75
N LEU A 363 8.81 11.43 -24.89
CA LEU A 363 8.96 10.67 -26.13
C LEU A 363 10.11 9.67 -26.00
N LYS A 364 9.77 8.38 -26.02
CA LYS A 364 10.72 7.27 -26.04
C LYS A 364 11.28 7.02 -27.45
N VAL A 365 11.72 8.06 -28.15
CA VAL A 365 12.39 7.90 -29.44
C VAL A 365 13.90 7.96 -29.16
N PRO A 366 14.65 6.88 -29.36
CA PRO A 366 16.10 6.92 -29.23
C PRO A 366 16.68 7.99 -30.17
N SER A 367 17.57 8.84 -29.67
CA SER A 367 18.22 9.88 -30.48
C SER A 367 19.10 9.31 -31.62
N ASP A 368 19.43 8.02 -31.56
CA ASP A 368 20.24 7.32 -32.54
C ASP A 368 19.36 6.39 -33.41
N PRO A 369 19.20 6.68 -34.71
CA PRO A 369 18.42 5.88 -35.65
C PRO A 369 18.88 4.41 -35.73
N LEU A 370 20.18 4.13 -35.51
CA LEU A 370 20.73 2.78 -35.61
C LEU A 370 20.26 1.87 -34.47
N LYS A 371 19.86 2.43 -33.33
CA LYS A 371 19.28 1.67 -32.21
C LYS A 371 17.86 1.20 -32.50
N LEU A 372 17.16 1.83 -33.44
CA LEU A 372 15.83 1.39 -33.86
C LEU A 372 15.88 0.05 -34.59
N TYR A 373 16.94 -0.20 -35.38
CA TYR A 373 17.09 -1.43 -36.18
C TYR A 373 17.50 -2.68 -35.38
N LYS A 374 17.92 -2.53 -34.13
CA LYS A 374 18.25 -3.67 -33.26
C LYS A 374 16.97 -4.23 -32.64
N ASN A 375 16.81 -5.56 -32.65
CA ASN A 375 15.68 -6.28 -32.05
C ASN A 375 14.31 -6.00 -32.71
N ILE A 376 14.30 -5.84 -34.03
CA ILE A 376 13.07 -5.82 -34.83
C ILE A 376 12.78 -7.25 -35.31
N HIS A 377 11.52 -7.65 -35.25
CA HIS A 377 11.03 -8.90 -35.82
C HIS A 377 9.87 -8.64 -36.78
N PHE A 378 9.72 -9.55 -37.75
CA PHE A 378 8.67 -9.50 -38.74
C PHE A 378 7.43 -10.25 -38.26
N CYS A 379 6.26 -9.61 -38.34
CA CYS A 379 4.99 -10.25 -38.06
C CYS A 379 4.42 -10.86 -39.34
N HIS A 380 4.21 -12.17 -39.35
CA HIS A 380 3.65 -12.90 -40.50
C HIS A 380 2.16 -12.62 -40.77
N SER A 381 1.46 -11.89 -39.90
CA SER A 381 0.02 -11.62 -40.04
C SER A 381 -0.32 -10.19 -40.45
N CYS A 382 0.46 -9.19 -40.02
CA CYS A 382 0.28 -7.81 -40.46
C CYS A 382 1.39 -7.32 -41.40
N GLU A 383 2.38 -8.16 -41.68
CA GLU A 383 3.53 -7.86 -42.55
C GLU A 383 4.37 -6.65 -42.09
N ASP A 384 4.20 -6.22 -40.83
CA ASP A 384 4.95 -5.13 -40.24
C ASP A 384 6.21 -5.61 -39.51
N TYR A 385 7.24 -4.78 -39.58
CA TYR A 385 8.44 -4.87 -38.77
C TYR A 385 8.24 -4.16 -37.43
N LEU A 386 8.22 -4.92 -36.34
CA LEU A 386 7.93 -4.41 -35.00
C LEU A 386 9.06 -4.73 -34.02
N PRO A 387 9.25 -3.92 -32.96
CA PRO A 387 10.21 -4.24 -31.90
C PRO A 387 9.86 -5.55 -31.18
N SER A 388 10.86 -6.26 -30.64
CA SER A 388 10.68 -7.51 -29.87
C SER A 388 9.70 -7.41 -28.71
N THR A 389 9.58 -6.24 -28.08
CA THR A 389 8.59 -5.97 -27.01
C THR A 389 7.13 -6.09 -27.46
N LYS A 390 6.86 -6.07 -28.77
CA LYS A 390 5.52 -6.20 -29.36
C LYS A 390 5.15 -7.63 -29.70
N PHE A 391 6.02 -8.59 -29.44
CA PHE A 391 5.76 -10.01 -29.65
C PHE A 391 5.62 -10.73 -28.30
N PRO A 392 4.64 -11.65 -28.18
CA PRO A 392 4.70 -12.62 -27.11
C PRO A 392 5.90 -13.53 -27.37
N ILE A 393 6.58 -13.93 -26.30
CA ILE A 393 7.65 -14.92 -26.30
C ILE A 393 7.05 -16.11 -25.54
N PRO A 394 6.41 -17.07 -26.25
CA PRO A 394 5.83 -18.22 -25.59
C PRO A 394 6.94 -19.02 -24.92
N ALA A 395 6.67 -19.57 -23.74
CA ALA A 395 7.65 -20.36 -23.01
C ALA A 395 8.10 -21.67 -23.70
N ASN A 396 7.47 -22.00 -24.84
CA ASN A 396 7.60 -23.31 -25.49
C ASN A 396 8.04 -23.22 -26.96
N SER A 397 8.15 -22.03 -27.53
CA SER A 397 8.42 -21.87 -28.98
C SER A 397 9.70 -21.11 -29.24
N HIS A 398 10.54 -21.65 -30.12
CA HIS A 398 11.76 -20.99 -30.59
C HIS A 398 11.52 -19.96 -31.71
N THR A 399 10.30 -19.87 -32.24
CA THR A 399 9.95 -19.02 -33.38
C THR A 399 9.12 -17.82 -32.94
N ILE A 400 9.53 -16.64 -33.41
CA ILE A 400 8.77 -15.41 -33.20
C ILE A 400 7.61 -15.40 -34.18
N GLY A 401 6.40 -15.54 -33.63
CA GLY A 401 5.18 -15.68 -34.40
C GLY A 401 4.50 -14.35 -34.69
N LYS A 402 3.21 -14.27 -34.37
CA LYS A 402 2.36 -13.10 -34.58
C LYS A 402 2.63 -12.03 -33.51
N CYS A 403 2.47 -10.76 -33.87
CA CYS A 403 2.57 -9.67 -32.89
C CYS A 403 1.37 -9.68 -31.92
N CYS A 404 1.53 -9.02 -30.76
CA CYS A 404 0.48 -8.94 -29.73
C CYS A 404 -0.84 -8.35 -30.23
N LEU A 405 -0.82 -7.49 -31.27
CA LEU A 405 -2.03 -6.91 -31.86
C LEU A 405 -2.78 -7.94 -32.70
N CYS A 406 -2.09 -8.60 -33.64
CA CYS A 406 -2.67 -9.67 -34.46
C CYS A 406 -3.19 -10.81 -33.59
N PHE A 407 -2.48 -11.16 -32.52
CA PHE A 407 -2.92 -12.17 -31.58
C PHE A 407 -4.25 -11.80 -30.90
N LYS A 408 -4.41 -10.54 -30.48
CA LYS A 408 -5.67 -10.05 -29.89
C LYS A 408 -6.82 -10.07 -30.89
N LEU A 409 -6.57 -9.61 -32.12
CA LEU A 409 -7.57 -9.62 -33.19
C LEU A 409 -8.00 -11.05 -33.53
N GLU A 410 -7.07 -11.99 -33.56
CA GLU A 410 -7.37 -13.41 -33.77
C GLU A 410 -8.22 -13.98 -32.64
N ASN A 411 -7.94 -13.63 -31.37
CA ASN A 411 -8.79 -14.03 -30.26
C ASN A 411 -10.19 -13.42 -30.38
N GLU A 412 -10.32 -12.12 -30.65
CA GLU A 412 -11.62 -11.45 -30.85
C GLU A 412 -12.42 -12.12 -31.99
N ALA A 413 -11.75 -12.57 -33.05
CA ALA A 413 -12.38 -13.21 -34.20
C ALA A 413 -12.72 -14.69 -34.01
N GLN A 414 -11.88 -15.47 -33.32
CA GLN A 414 -11.99 -16.93 -33.28
C GLN A 414 -12.43 -17.48 -31.92
N GLN A 415 -11.63 -17.27 -30.88
CA GLN A 415 -11.80 -17.99 -29.60
C GLN A 415 -12.56 -17.20 -28.54
N ARG A 416 -12.54 -15.86 -28.64
CA ARG A 416 -13.18 -14.88 -27.73
C ARG A 416 -13.00 -15.23 -26.27
N LYS A 417 -11.78 -15.64 -25.90
CA LYS A 417 -11.44 -15.98 -24.52
C LYS A 417 -11.21 -14.71 -23.71
N ALA A 418 -11.71 -14.69 -22.48
CA ALA A 418 -11.41 -13.65 -21.51
C ALA A 418 -10.13 -13.97 -20.73
N PHE A 419 -9.14 -13.10 -20.87
CA PHE A 419 -7.85 -13.20 -20.19
C PHE A 419 -7.76 -12.38 -18.90
N LEU A 420 -8.78 -11.58 -18.57
CA LEU A 420 -8.75 -10.67 -17.42
C LEU A 420 -8.48 -11.39 -16.09
N LYS A 421 -9.14 -12.53 -15.87
CA LYS A 421 -8.95 -13.34 -14.66
C LYS A 421 -7.47 -13.72 -14.50
N TYR A 422 -6.86 -14.21 -15.58
CA TYR A 422 -5.45 -14.61 -15.59
C TYR A 422 -4.52 -13.41 -15.44
N ARG A 423 -4.85 -12.28 -16.07
CA ARG A 423 -4.04 -11.06 -15.97
C ARG A 423 -4.01 -10.53 -14.54
N LEU A 424 -5.15 -10.48 -13.86
CA LEU A 424 -5.23 -10.04 -12.47
C LEU A 424 -4.43 -10.98 -11.54
N ILE A 425 -4.49 -12.29 -11.79
CA ILE A 425 -3.67 -13.26 -11.04
C ILE A 425 -2.18 -13.00 -11.28
N LEU A 426 -1.76 -12.79 -12.53
CA LEU A 426 -0.36 -12.51 -12.88
C LEU A 426 0.14 -11.21 -12.26
N GLU A 427 -0.67 -10.15 -12.31
CA GLU A 427 -0.33 -8.84 -11.74
C GLU A 427 -0.22 -8.91 -10.21
N ASN A 428 -1.15 -9.59 -9.54
CA ASN A 428 -1.07 -9.80 -8.10
C ASN A 428 0.16 -10.62 -7.72
N LEU A 429 0.48 -11.64 -8.51
CA LEU A 429 1.63 -12.49 -8.26
C LEU A 429 2.97 -11.75 -8.47
N ARG A 430 3.07 -10.91 -9.50
CA ARG A 430 4.24 -10.05 -9.72
C ARG A 430 4.43 -9.05 -8.59
N LYS A 431 3.34 -8.51 -8.03
CA LYS A 431 3.41 -7.62 -6.86
C LYS A 431 3.88 -8.37 -5.63
N SER A 432 3.27 -9.53 -5.33
CA SER A 432 3.68 -10.32 -4.17
C SER A 432 5.13 -10.78 -4.26
N GLU A 433 5.61 -11.11 -5.46
CA GLU A 433 7.02 -11.50 -5.67
C GLU A 433 7.99 -10.32 -5.52
N ALA A 434 7.60 -9.12 -5.95
CA ALA A 434 8.41 -7.92 -5.74
C ALA A 434 8.59 -7.57 -4.26
N ASP A 435 7.64 -7.95 -3.39
CA ASP A 435 7.70 -7.69 -1.95
C ASP A 435 8.73 -8.57 -1.22
N TYR A 436 9.19 -9.69 -1.81
CA TYR A 436 10.19 -10.57 -1.18
C TYR A 436 11.63 -10.05 -1.32
N GLU A 437 11.92 -9.09 -2.21
CA GLU A 437 13.27 -8.55 -2.46
C GLU A 437 14.35 -9.61 -2.82
N ASP A 438 13.93 -10.82 -3.23
CA ASP A 438 14.80 -11.98 -3.54
C ASP A 438 15.37 -11.97 -4.99
N ASP A 439 15.25 -10.86 -5.73
CA ASP A 439 15.58 -10.77 -7.17
C ASP A 439 14.95 -11.89 -8.04
N SER A 440 13.70 -12.27 -7.76
CA SER A 440 13.03 -13.34 -8.53
C SER A 440 12.74 -12.93 -9.97
N LYS A 441 13.40 -13.59 -10.94
CA LYS A 441 13.33 -13.22 -12.36
C LYS A 441 12.36 -14.07 -13.16
N ILE A 442 12.11 -15.30 -12.69
CA ILE A 442 11.29 -16.29 -13.41
C ILE A 442 9.86 -15.78 -13.64
N ILE A 443 9.29 -15.07 -12.67
CA ILE A 443 7.92 -14.55 -12.80
C ILE A 443 7.77 -13.50 -13.92
N PHE A 444 8.82 -12.72 -14.19
CA PHE A 444 8.77 -11.70 -15.22
C PHE A 444 8.94 -12.29 -16.64
N LEU A 445 9.43 -13.52 -16.74
CA LEU A 445 9.48 -14.28 -17.99
C LEU A 445 8.13 -14.91 -18.35
N VAL A 446 7.31 -15.28 -17.35
CA VAL A 446 6.00 -15.89 -17.57
C VAL A 446 5.03 -14.87 -18.19
N GLN A 447 4.47 -15.24 -19.35
CA GLN A 447 3.47 -14.44 -20.05
C GLN A 447 2.03 -14.84 -19.69
N LEU A 448 1.06 -14.08 -20.20
CA LEU A 448 -0.36 -14.28 -19.90
C LEU A 448 -0.86 -15.68 -20.33
N HIS A 449 -0.45 -16.15 -21.50
CA HIS A 449 -0.82 -17.46 -22.04
C HIS A 449 -0.19 -18.62 -21.26
N ASP A 450 1.05 -18.43 -20.81
CA ASP A 450 1.75 -19.39 -19.97
C ASP A 450 1.00 -19.58 -18.65
N LEU A 451 0.54 -18.48 -18.05
CA LEU A 451 -0.27 -18.54 -16.83
C LEU A 451 -1.65 -19.17 -17.08
N GLN A 452 -2.30 -18.85 -18.20
CA GLN A 452 -3.57 -19.49 -18.57
C GLN A 452 -3.40 -21.01 -18.68
N TYR A 453 -2.39 -21.48 -19.41
CA TYR A 453 -2.12 -22.92 -19.54
C TYR A 453 -1.84 -23.56 -18.18
N LEU A 454 -1.08 -22.88 -17.31
CA LEU A 454 -0.81 -23.35 -15.96
C LEU A 454 -2.14 -23.52 -15.18
N ILE A 455 -3.04 -22.56 -15.23
CA ILE A 455 -4.30 -22.61 -14.49
C ILE A 455 -5.29 -23.61 -15.09
N GLU A 456 -5.50 -23.59 -16.40
CA GLU A 456 -6.49 -24.44 -17.10
C GLU A 456 -6.01 -25.90 -17.20
N ASN A 457 -4.81 -26.14 -17.72
CA ASN A 457 -4.36 -27.48 -18.09
C ASN A 457 -3.65 -28.23 -16.95
N ILE A 458 -2.91 -27.51 -16.09
CA ILE A 458 -2.15 -28.13 -14.98
C ILE A 458 -2.97 -28.14 -13.70
N TRP A 459 -3.61 -27.02 -13.36
CA TRP A 459 -4.36 -26.90 -12.10
C TRP A 459 -5.85 -27.24 -12.24
N GLY A 460 -6.45 -27.10 -13.43
CA GLY A 460 -7.85 -27.45 -13.70
C GLY A 460 -8.85 -26.37 -13.26
N CYS A 461 -8.44 -25.10 -13.22
CA CYS A 461 -9.27 -23.95 -12.81
C CYS A 461 -9.85 -24.04 -11.39
N GLN A 462 -9.23 -24.82 -10.51
CA GLN A 462 -9.71 -25.08 -9.15
C GLN A 462 -8.60 -24.94 -8.13
N SER A 463 -8.95 -24.50 -6.91
CA SER A 463 -8.06 -24.54 -5.76
C SER A 463 -7.60 -25.97 -5.50
N ALA A 464 -6.33 -26.13 -5.15
CA ALA A 464 -5.76 -27.41 -4.79
C ALA A 464 -6.42 -28.03 -3.54
N LEU A 465 -6.92 -27.21 -2.61
CA LEU A 465 -7.45 -27.66 -1.32
C LEU A 465 -8.98 -27.82 -1.34
N SER A 466 -9.71 -26.73 -1.56
CA SER A 466 -11.18 -26.73 -1.55
C SER A 466 -11.85 -27.13 -2.87
N ALA A 467 -11.08 -27.29 -3.96
CA ALA A 467 -11.60 -27.45 -5.32
C ALA A 467 -12.54 -26.30 -5.79
N TYR A 468 -12.49 -25.15 -5.09
CA TYR A 468 -13.27 -23.97 -5.43
C TYR A 468 -12.69 -23.24 -6.66
N SER A 469 -13.53 -22.65 -7.52
CA SER A 469 -13.11 -22.07 -8.82
C SER A 469 -12.93 -20.55 -8.83
N ASP A 470 -13.42 -19.87 -7.80
CA ASP A 470 -13.46 -18.40 -7.76
C ASP A 470 -12.44 -17.82 -6.77
N ASP A 471 -12.03 -16.58 -7.01
CA ASP A 471 -11.05 -15.84 -6.20
C ASP A 471 -9.72 -16.60 -6.01
N LEU A 472 -9.25 -17.21 -7.09
CA LEU A 472 -8.00 -17.96 -7.13
C LEU A 472 -6.78 -17.04 -7.16
N VAL A 473 -5.74 -17.43 -6.44
CA VAL A 473 -4.44 -16.79 -6.34
C VAL A 473 -3.37 -17.87 -6.43
N MET A 474 -2.25 -17.54 -7.08
CA MET A 474 -1.08 -18.41 -7.08
C MET A 474 -0.06 -17.93 -6.06
N VAL A 475 0.56 -18.86 -5.34
CA VAL A 475 1.57 -18.56 -4.33
C VAL A 475 2.74 -19.55 -4.46
N ARG A 476 3.91 -19.19 -3.93
CA ARG A 476 5.04 -20.11 -3.74
C ARG A 476 4.57 -21.35 -2.98
N TRP A 477 4.88 -22.54 -3.49
CA TRP A 477 4.63 -23.79 -2.75
C TRP A 477 5.61 -23.91 -1.58
N ASP A 478 6.90 -23.79 -1.86
CA ASP A 478 7.95 -23.65 -0.86
C ASP A 478 8.44 -22.20 -0.81
N LYS A 479 8.38 -21.60 0.37
CA LYS A 479 8.76 -20.20 0.61
C LYS A 479 10.26 -19.95 0.45
N GLN A 480 11.08 -20.97 0.69
CA GLN A 480 12.54 -20.85 0.63
C GLN A 480 13.06 -20.68 -0.80
N HIS A 481 12.27 -21.09 -1.79
CA HIS A 481 12.63 -21.04 -3.19
C HIS A 481 11.82 -19.96 -3.89
N GLU A 482 12.42 -19.32 -4.90
CA GLU A 482 11.72 -18.35 -5.73
C GLU A 482 10.48 -18.96 -6.40
N TRP A 483 9.52 -18.11 -6.73
CA TRP A 483 8.37 -18.56 -7.49
C TRP A 483 8.78 -19.05 -8.87
N SER A 484 8.26 -20.22 -9.24
CA SER A 484 8.42 -20.78 -10.58
C SER A 484 7.20 -21.64 -10.90
N PRO A 485 6.89 -21.93 -12.17
CA PRO A 485 5.78 -22.81 -12.53
C PRO A 485 5.78 -24.18 -11.80
N TRP A 486 6.96 -24.69 -11.43
CA TRP A 486 7.17 -25.92 -10.66
C TRP A 486 7.41 -25.72 -9.15
N ASN A 487 7.26 -24.50 -8.65
CA ASN A 487 7.19 -24.15 -7.21
C ASN A 487 5.94 -23.29 -6.95
N THR A 488 4.79 -23.72 -7.48
CA THR A 488 3.52 -22.98 -7.35
C THR A 488 2.43 -23.79 -6.68
N ILE A 489 1.47 -23.11 -6.06
CA ILE A 489 0.18 -23.70 -5.73
C ILE A 489 -0.95 -22.72 -6.05
N LEU A 490 -2.05 -23.23 -6.61
CA LEU A 490 -3.27 -22.46 -6.88
C LEU A 490 -4.26 -22.66 -5.73
N LEU A 491 -4.60 -21.57 -5.04
CA LEU A 491 -5.43 -21.56 -3.83
C LEU A 491 -6.44 -20.41 -3.89
N THR A 492 -7.47 -20.43 -3.04
CA THR A 492 -8.26 -19.22 -2.75
C THR A 492 -7.45 -18.25 -1.88
N LYS A 493 -7.85 -16.96 -1.82
CA LYS A 493 -7.18 -15.95 -0.98
C LYS A 493 -7.00 -16.39 0.48
N ASP A 494 -8.05 -16.92 1.10
CA ASP A 494 -8.01 -17.36 2.50
C ASP A 494 -7.06 -18.55 2.71
N GLU A 495 -7.08 -19.50 1.78
CA GLU A 495 -6.20 -20.67 1.78
C GLU A 495 -4.73 -20.26 1.55
N ALA A 496 -4.49 -19.31 0.66
CA ALA A 496 -3.18 -18.73 0.41
C ALA A 496 -2.61 -18.07 1.68
N ASP A 497 -3.42 -17.28 2.39
CA ASP A 497 -3.01 -16.64 3.65
C ASP A 497 -2.73 -17.67 4.76
N ALA A 498 -3.50 -18.76 4.80
CA ALA A 498 -3.24 -19.88 5.71
C ALA A 498 -1.95 -20.62 5.35
N HIS A 499 -1.75 -20.93 4.05
CA HIS A 499 -0.56 -21.57 3.53
C HIS A 499 0.71 -20.76 3.84
N LEU A 500 0.64 -19.44 3.65
CA LEU A 500 1.74 -18.51 3.96
C LEU A 500 2.04 -18.39 5.45
N LYS A 501 1.24 -18.94 6.37
CA LYS A 501 1.56 -19.01 7.80
C LYS A 501 2.22 -20.31 8.21
N LEU A 502 2.24 -21.33 7.34
CA LEU A 502 2.86 -22.62 7.63
C LEU A 502 4.39 -22.54 7.59
N HIS A 503 5.05 -23.16 8.55
CA HIS A 503 6.52 -23.25 8.60
C HIS A 503 7.04 -24.53 7.94
N ASN A 504 6.38 -25.67 8.18
CA ASN A 504 6.77 -26.98 7.65
C ASN A 504 5.66 -27.57 6.79
N LEU A 505 5.92 -27.75 5.49
CA LEU A 505 4.94 -28.32 4.55
C LEU A 505 4.69 -29.82 4.78
N GLN A 506 5.70 -30.55 5.24
CA GLN A 506 5.63 -31.99 5.48
C GLN A 506 4.78 -32.36 6.70
N GLU A 507 4.71 -31.47 7.69
CA GLU A 507 3.87 -31.63 8.88
C GLU A 507 2.44 -31.12 8.63
N ALA A 508 2.29 -30.09 7.80
CA ALA A 508 1.01 -29.45 7.54
C ALA A 508 0.15 -30.17 6.49
N TYR A 509 0.76 -30.84 5.51
CA TYR A 509 0.05 -31.54 4.44
C TYR A 509 0.29 -33.04 4.45
N GLU A 510 -0.75 -33.80 4.09
CA GLU A 510 -0.66 -35.25 3.95
C GLU A 510 0.26 -35.64 2.77
N ALA A 511 1.02 -36.74 2.93
CA ALA A 511 1.98 -37.20 1.94
C ALA A 511 1.36 -37.45 0.55
N ALA A 512 0.13 -37.97 0.48
CA ALA A 512 -0.60 -38.18 -0.77
C ALA A 512 -0.87 -36.86 -1.51
N PHE A 513 -1.21 -35.80 -0.76
CA PHE A 513 -1.41 -34.48 -1.33
C PHE A 513 -0.10 -33.88 -1.87
N ILE A 514 0.98 -33.97 -1.09
CA ILE A 514 2.31 -33.52 -1.53
C ILE A 514 2.73 -34.23 -2.81
N HIS A 515 2.49 -35.54 -2.91
CA HIS A 515 2.80 -36.32 -4.12
C HIS A 515 2.00 -35.81 -5.35
N ARG A 516 0.70 -35.53 -5.18
CA ARG A 516 -0.14 -34.95 -6.24
C ARG A 516 0.36 -33.57 -6.70
N ILE A 517 0.81 -32.74 -5.76
CA ILE A 517 1.39 -31.42 -6.08
C ILE A 517 2.71 -31.58 -6.84
N LYS A 518 3.61 -32.45 -6.39
CA LYS A 518 4.87 -32.76 -7.10
C LYS A 518 4.63 -33.28 -8.51
N TYR A 519 3.60 -34.09 -8.72
CA TYR A 519 3.22 -34.55 -10.06
C TYR A 519 2.81 -33.37 -10.98
N LYS A 520 1.99 -32.44 -10.47
CA LYS A 520 1.64 -31.21 -11.19
C LYS A 520 2.87 -30.34 -11.49
N HIS A 521 3.79 -30.20 -10.53
CA HIS A 521 5.04 -29.47 -10.73
C HIS A 521 5.93 -30.11 -11.80
N THR A 522 5.99 -31.45 -11.84
CA THR A 522 6.75 -32.18 -12.87
C THR A 522 6.15 -31.91 -14.26
N ARG A 523 4.83 -31.93 -14.37
CA ARG A 523 4.13 -31.58 -15.62
C ARG A 523 4.39 -30.13 -16.03
N ALA A 524 4.39 -29.20 -15.08
CA ALA A 524 4.74 -27.80 -15.32
C ALA A 524 6.19 -27.66 -15.80
N LYS A 525 7.13 -28.33 -15.15
CA LYS A 525 8.56 -28.30 -15.51
C LYS A 525 8.82 -28.79 -16.93
N ASN A 526 8.09 -29.81 -17.38
CA ASN A 526 8.20 -30.32 -18.75
C ASN A 526 7.68 -29.32 -19.78
N TYR A 527 6.57 -28.65 -19.50
CA TYR A 527 6.01 -27.64 -20.40
C TYR A 527 6.90 -26.39 -20.45
N PHE A 528 7.35 -25.89 -19.29
CA PHE A 528 8.14 -24.66 -19.14
C PHE A 528 9.65 -24.88 -19.17
N ALA A 529 10.13 -25.91 -19.86
CA ALA A 529 11.54 -26.32 -19.83
C ALA A 529 12.52 -25.25 -20.35
N GLN A 530 12.05 -24.28 -21.15
CA GLN A 530 12.88 -23.19 -21.69
C GLN A 530 13.08 -22.03 -20.70
N ILE A 531 12.16 -21.85 -19.74
CA ILE A 531 12.22 -20.73 -18.78
C ILE A 531 13.51 -20.73 -17.95
N PRO A 532 13.97 -21.87 -17.37
CA PRO A 532 15.26 -21.93 -16.67
C PRO A 532 16.44 -21.51 -17.56
N VAL A 533 16.42 -21.91 -18.84
CA VAL A 533 17.47 -21.59 -19.80
C VAL A 533 17.50 -20.08 -20.04
N MET A 534 16.34 -19.46 -20.28
CA MET A 534 16.21 -18.00 -20.43
C MET A 534 16.61 -17.23 -19.18
N ALA A 535 16.21 -17.71 -17.99
CA ALA A 535 16.58 -17.10 -16.71
C ALA A 535 18.10 -17.09 -16.51
N SER A 536 18.81 -18.15 -16.89
CA SER A 536 20.27 -18.21 -16.78
C SER A 536 20.99 -17.12 -17.58
N PHE A 537 20.44 -16.70 -18.73
CA PHE A 537 20.98 -15.58 -19.51
C PHE A 537 20.76 -14.23 -18.83
N LEU A 538 19.64 -14.05 -18.12
CA LEU A 538 19.37 -12.83 -17.35
C LEU A 538 20.25 -12.69 -16.10
N HIS A 539 20.66 -13.79 -15.48
CA HIS A 539 21.66 -13.73 -14.39
C HIS A 539 23.06 -13.40 -14.92
N ARG A 540 23.37 -13.77 -16.17
CA ARG A 540 24.69 -13.53 -16.78
C ARG A 540 24.88 -12.09 -17.22
N SER A 541 23.82 -11.41 -17.67
CA SER A 541 23.87 -10.00 -18.09
C SER A 541 24.12 -9.03 -16.94
N ASP A 542 23.56 -9.30 -15.76
CA ASP A 542 23.72 -8.42 -14.59
C ASP A 542 25.13 -8.47 -14.01
N ASN A 543 25.80 -9.63 -14.09
CA ASN A 543 27.19 -9.77 -13.69
C ASN A 543 28.16 -8.97 -14.57
N TRP A 544 27.80 -8.67 -15.82
CA TRP A 544 28.58 -7.78 -16.69
C TRP A 544 28.26 -6.29 -16.45
N ALA A 545 27.06 -5.96 -15.98
CA ALA A 545 26.68 -4.60 -15.63
C ALA A 545 27.26 -4.14 -14.28
N ASN A 546 27.45 -5.07 -13.33
CA ASN A 546 28.04 -4.78 -12.02
C ASN A 546 29.57 -4.84 -11.99
N ALA A 547 30.22 -5.19 -13.11
CA ALA A 547 31.67 -5.31 -13.23
C ALA A 547 32.34 -4.13 -13.98
N ASN A 548 31.60 -3.06 -14.29
CA ASN A 548 32.09 -1.84 -14.94
C ASN A 548 31.83 -0.60 -14.10
#